data_AF-A0A9P1ERB6-F1
#
_entry.id   AF-A0A9P1ERB6-F1
#
_cell.length_a   1.000
_cell.length_b   1.000
_cell.length_c   1.000
_cell.angle_alpha   90.00
_cell.angle_beta   90.00
_cell.angle_gamma   90.00
#
_symmetry.space_group_name_H-M   'P 1'
#
loop_
_entity.id
_entity.type
_entity.pdbx_description
1 polymer ?
#
loop_
_entity_poly.entity_id
_entity_poly.type
_entity_poly.pdbx_seq_one_letter_code
_entity_poly.pdbx_strand_id
1 'polypeptide(L)'
;MVGKKKKNNFELKLDCERVLFKSFEDVPGSFTINIMNPLEDRVSYKVKCSSNTIFLIKKVFGILEPEESINVMIFFIPEEKTPQNGKHFFSIHYIRVGDVKLNDEHAIRDLWKGVKGPGEGAKRIYVDFDRKRIPKEMKDAQLAKIKLNAQRAKFLKDLDED
;
A
#
# COMPACT_ATOMS: atom_id res chain seq x y z
N MET A 1 12.62 -36.98 -4.91
CA MET A 1 11.54 -36.51 -4.02
C MET A 1 11.23 -35.06 -4.36
N VAL A 2 10.15 -34.78 -5.08
CA VAL A 2 9.75 -33.41 -5.45
C VAL A 2 9.12 -32.78 -4.22
N GLY A 3 9.83 -31.84 -3.60
CA GLY A 3 9.33 -31.09 -2.44
C GLY A 3 8.00 -30.43 -2.77
N LYS A 4 6.94 -30.86 -2.09
CA LYS A 4 5.62 -30.20 -2.14
C LYS A 4 5.81 -28.75 -1.71
N LYS A 5 5.76 -27.80 -2.67
CA LYS A 5 5.69 -26.37 -2.36
C LYS A 5 4.43 -26.15 -1.53
N LYS A 6 4.61 -25.83 -0.24
CA LYS A 6 3.53 -25.35 0.62
C LYS A 6 2.86 -24.19 -0.11
N LYS A 7 1.58 -24.35 -0.44
CA LYS A 7 0.73 -23.24 -0.92
C LYS A 7 0.69 -22.27 0.27
N ASN A 8 1.43 -21.16 0.21
CA ASN A 8 1.32 -20.11 1.22
C ASN A 8 -0.11 -19.56 1.09
N ASN A 9 -1.01 -20.03 1.95
CA ASN A 9 -2.38 -19.57 2.00
C ASN A 9 -2.34 -18.21 2.72
N PHE A 10 -2.54 -17.13 1.97
CA PHE A 10 -2.61 -15.80 2.57
C PHE A 10 -3.99 -15.64 3.22
N GLU A 11 -4.02 -15.43 4.53
CA GLU A 11 -5.26 -15.48 5.31
C GLU A 11 -5.95 -14.11 5.49
N LEU A 12 -5.23 -13.00 5.33
CA LEU A 12 -5.86 -11.67 5.39
C LEU A 12 -6.76 -11.42 4.18
N LYS A 13 -7.83 -10.64 4.38
CA LYS A 13 -8.73 -10.23 3.31
C LYS A 13 -8.27 -8.91 2.72
N LEU A 14 -8.27 -8.83 1.40
CA LEU A 14 -7.97 -7.63 0.63
C LEU A 14 -9.19 -7.29 -0.22
N ASP A 15 -9.54 -6.01 -0.31
CA ASP A 15 -10.66 -5.53 -1.14
C ASP A 15 -10.36 -5.55 -2.64
N CYS A 16 -9.09 -5.72 -3.02
CA CYS A 16 -8.66 -5.77 -4.41
C CYS A 16 -7.78 -6.98 -4.73
N GLU A 17 -7.93 -7.50 -5.95
CA GLU A 17 -7.04 -8.52 -6.52
C GLU A 17 -5.96 -7.93 -7.43
N ARG A 18 -6.18 -6.72 -7.91
CA ARG A 18 -5.30 -5.97 -8.81
C ARG A 18 -5.45 -4.48 -8.55
N VAL A 19 -4.33 -3.76 -8.58
CA VAL A 19 -4.33 -2.30 -8.50
C VAL A 19 -4.46 -1.75 -9.91
N LEU A 20 -5.44 -0.89 -10.13
CA LEU A 20 -5.60 -0.16 -11.39
C LEU A 20 -5.46 1.33 -11.12
N PHE A 21 -4.30 1.90 -11.48
CA PHE A 21 -4.14 3.34 -11.47
C PHE A 21 -4.82 3.92 -12.70
N LYS A 22 -5.84 4.75 -12.45
CA LYS A 22 -6.42 5.67 -13.44
C LYS A 22 -5.62 6.98 -13.47
N SER A 23 -4.29 6.88 -13.44
CA SER A 23 -3.39 8.03 -13.46
C SER A 23 -3.19 8.50 -14.88
N PHE A 24 -3.29 9.80 -15.07
CA PHE A 24 -3.02 10.51 -16.30
C PHE A 24 -1.50 10.63 -16.45
N GLU A 25 -0.99 10.66 -17.69
CA GLU A 25 0.45 10.67 -18.02
C GLU A 25 1.35 11.35 -16.97
N ASP A 26 1.01 12.59 -16.58
CA ASP A 26 1.82 13.39 -15.64
C ASP A 26 1.14 13.68 -14.29
N VAL A 27 -0.02 13.07 -13.99
CA VAL A 27 -0.75 13.33 -12.74
C VAL A 27 -0.50 12.21 -11.74
N PRO A 28 -0.02 12.52 -10.51
CA PRO A 28 0.10 11.55 -9.45
C PRO A 28 -1.23 10.83 -9.20
N GLY A 29 -1.21 9.51 -9.36
CA GLY A 29 -2.35 8.66 -9.04
C GLY A 29 -2.33 8.29 -7.56
N SER A 30 -3.50 8.03 -6.97
CA SER A 30 -3.57 7.35 -5.69
C SER A 30 -4.51 6.15 -5.75
N PHE A 31 -4.20 5.14 -4.95
CA PHE A 31 -5.01 3.95 -4.77
C PHE A 31 -4.98 3.57 -3.29
N THR A 32 -6.10 3.09 -2.77
CA THR A 32 -6.21 2.63 -1.37
C THR A 32 -6.51 1.14 -1.40
N ILE A 33 -5.71 0.36 -0.69
CA ILE A 33 -5.97 -1.06 -0.45
C ILE A 33 -6.54 -1.18 0.96
N ASN A 34 -7.71 -1.79 1.10
CA ASN A 34 -8.23 -2.21 2.40
C ASN A 34 -7.67 -3.58 2.76
N ILE A 35 -7.02 -3.69 3.92
CA ILE A 35 -6.50 -4.93 4.48
C ILE A 35 -7.30 -5.20 5.75
N MET A 36 -7.95 -6.36 5.81
CA MET A 36 -8.74 -6.79 6.96
C MET A 36 -8.18 -8.08 7.55
N ASN A 37 -8.15 -8.17 8.88
CA ASN A 37 -7.76 -9.35 9.63
C ASN A 37 -9.00 -10.18 10.02
N PRO A 38 -9.30 -11.28 9.31
CA PRO A 38 -10.41 -12.15 9.68
C PRO A 38 -10.02 -13.18 10.76
N LEU A 39 -8.78 -13.15 11.27
CA LEU A 39 -8.27 -14.11 12.23
C LEU A 39 -8.62 -13.68 13.65
N GLU A 40 -8.72 -14.65 14.56
CA GLU A 40 -8.85 -14.42 16.00
C GLU A 40 -7.54 -13.94 16.63
N ASP A 41 -6.41 -14.15 15.94
CA ASP A 41 -5.10 -13.68 16.35
C ASP A 41 -4.85 -12.24 15.89
N ARG A 42 -4.17 -11.47 16.74
CA ARG A 42 -3.55 -10.21 16.33
C ARG A 42 -2.40 -10.45 15.37
N VAL A 43 -2.32 -9.65 14.32
CA VAL A 43 -1.28 -9.75 13.29
C VAL A 43 -0.52 -8.45 13.10
N SER A 44 0.74 -8.55 12.68
CA SER A 44 1.44 -7.43 12.04
C SER A 44 1.42 -7.62 10.53
N TYR A 45 1.13 -6.55 9.79
CA TYR A 45 1.23 -6.52 8.33
C TYR A 45 2.40 -5.67 7.87
N LYS A 46 2.91 -5.97 6.67
CA LYS A 46 3.91 -5.18 5.96
C LYS A 46 3.65 -5.17 4.46
N VAL A 47 3.52 -3.99 3.89
CA VAL A 47 3.36 -3.75 2.46
C VAL A 47 4.71 -3.39 1.86
N LYS A 48 5.11 -4.12 0.83
CA LYS A 48 6.29 -3.82 0.00
C LYS A 48 5.84 -3.49 -1.41
N CYS A 49 6.65 -2.75 -2.16
CA CYS A 49 6.42 -2.50 -3.57
C CYS A 49 7.61 -2.97 -4.42
N SER A 50 7.34 -3.20 -5.71
CA SER A 50 8.38 -3.57 -6.68
C SER A 50 9.34 -2.43 -7.05
N SER A 51 8.94 -1.18 -6.80
CA SER A 51 9.78 0.00 -7.07
C SER A 51 9.43 1.12 -6.09
N ASN A 52 10.43 1.59 -5.35
CA ASN A 52 10.30 2.74 -4.45
C ASN A 52 10.43 4.09 -5.17
N THR A 53 10.81 4.09 -6.46
CA THR A 53 10.97 5.34 -7.23
C THR A 53 9.62 5.87 -7.70
N ILE A 54 8.73 4.97 -8.12
CA ILE A 54 7.42 5.32 -8.69
C ILE A 54 6.25 5.09 -7.74
N PHE A 55 6.47 4.45 -6.59
CA PHE A 55 5.43 4.23 -5.59
C PHE A 55 5.84 4.74 -4.22
N LEU A 56 4.96 5.53 -3.62
CA LEU A 56 5.05 5.94 -2.23
C LEU A 56 3.89 5.31 -1.44
N ILE A 57 4.22 4.60 -0.37
CA ILE A 57 3.23 3.99 0.53
C ILE A 57 3.23 4.76 1.84
N LYS A 58 2.08 5.31 2.26
CA LYS A 58 2.01 6.11 3.49
C LYS A 58 2.20 5.29 4.77
N LYS A 59 1.64 4.07 4.81
CA LYS A 59 1.74 3.17 5.97
C LYS A 59 2.27 1.82 5.51
N VAL A 60 3.58 1.65 5.64
CA VAL A 60 4.31 0.47 5.13
C VAL A 60 4.08 -0.75 6.02
N PHE A 61 3.86 -0.57 7.31
CA PHE A 61 3.61 -1.64 8.26
C PHE A 61 2.70 -1.19 9.39
N GLY A 62 2.14 -2.14 10.13
CA GLY A 62 1.29 -1.86 11.28
C GLY A 62 0.83 -3.13 11.98
N ILE A 63 -0.07 -2.96 12.93
CA ILE A 63 -0.79 -4.02 13.64
C ILE A 63 -2.24 -3.98 13.19
N LEU A 64 -2.86 -5.15 13.13
CA LEU A 64 -4.29 -5.35 12.98
C LEU A 64 -4.75 -6.28 14.09
N GLU A 65 -5.64 -5.77 14.93
CA GLU A 65 -6.40 -6.56 15.89
C GLU A 65 -7.36 -7.52 15.15
N PRO A 66 -7.92 -8.53 15.84
CA PRO A 66 -8.97 -9.38 15.28
C PRO A 66 -10.13 -8.53 14.75
N GLU A 67 -10.61 -8.87 13.55
CA GLU A 67 -11.68 -8.18 12.82
C GLU A 67 -11.38 -6.71 12.42
N GLU A 68 -10.18 -6.21 12.72
CA GLU A 68 -9.77 -4.86 12.34
C GLU A 68 -9.48 -4.77 10.83
N SER A 69 -9.74 -3.59 10.26
CA SER A 69 -9.33 -3.25 8.90
C SER A 69 -8.58 -1.93 8.84
N ILE A 70 -7.64 -1.84 7.91
CA ILE A 70 -6.84 -0.64 7.66
C ILE A 70 -6.84 -0.30 6.17
N ASN A 71 -6.90 1.00 5.90
CA ASN A 71 -6.74 1.54 4.56
C ASN A 71 -5.28 1.96 4.33
N VAL A 72 -4.57 1.23 3.46
CA VAL A 72 -3.20 1.57 3.05
C VAL A 72 -3.26 2.41 1.78
N MET A 73 -2.93 3.69 1.91
CA MET A 73 -2.88 4.62 0.79
C MET A 73 -1.53 4.54 0.06
N ILE A 74 -1.61 4.38 -1.24
CA ILE A 74 -0.50 4.26 -2.19
C ILE A 74 -0.59 5.39 -3.19
N PHE A 75 0.53 6.03 -3.45
CA PHE A 75 0.67 7.04 -4.49
C PHE A 75 1.54 6.49 -5.61
N PHE A 76 1.10 6.72 -6.85
CA PHE A 76 1.91 6.55 -8.04
C PHE A 76 2.52 7.90 -8.41
N ILE A 77 3.84 7.93 -8.51
CA ILE A 77 4.63 9.06 -8.95
C ILE A 77 4.93 8.84 -10.44
N PRO A 78 4.30 9.60 -11.35
CA PRO A 78 4.49 9.43 -12.77
C PRO A 78 5.93 9.78 -13.17
N GLU A 79 6.48 8.96 -14.07
CA GLU A 79 7.71 9.21 -14.80
C GLU A 79 7.37 9.55 -16.25
N GLU A 80 8.36 9.98 -17.05
CA GLU A 80 8.18 10.37 -18.46
C GLU A 80 7.50 9.29 -19.32
N LYS A 81 7.67 8.01 -18.95
CA LYS A 81 7.03 6.87 -19.61
C LYS A 81 6.16 6.11 -18.62
N THR A 82 4.87 5.95 -18.96
CA THR A 82 3.97 5.10 -18.18
C THR A 82 4.52 3.67 -18.13
N PRO A 83 4.64 3.06 -16.92
CA PRO A 83 5.13 1.70 -16.80
C PRO A 83 4.26 0.66 -17.51
N GLN A 84 4.82 -0.52 -17.76
CA GLN A 84 4.07 -1.61 -18.39
C GLN A 84 3.17 -2.32 -17.38
N ASN A 85 1.93 -2.60 -17.80
CA ASN A 85 0.95 -3.38 -17.06
C ASN A 85 1.51 -4.75 -16.66
N GLY A 86 1.26 -5.15 -15.41
CA GLY A 86 1.71 -6.43 -14.85
C GLY A 86 3.20 -6.52 -14.50
N LYS A 87 4.04 -5.50 -14.75
CA LYS A 87 5.46 -5.51 -14.33
C LYS A 87 5.63 -5.16 -12.85
N HIS A 88 4.83 -4.23 -12.36
CA HIS A 88 4.89 -3.79 -10.98
C HIS A 88 3.89 -4.53 -10.10
N PHE A 89 4.21 -4.64 -8.82
CA PHE A 89 3.35 -5.28 -7.83
C PHE A 89 3.57 -4.70 -6.44
N PHE A 90 2.55 -4.84 -5.61
CA PHE A 90 2.65 -4.74 -4.15
C PHE A 90 2.66 -6.14 -3.56
N SER A 91 3.47 -6.35 -2.52
CA SER A 91 3.54 -7.60 -1.77
C SER A 91 3.10 -7.32 -0.34
N ILE A 92 1.95 -7.86 0.05
CA ILE A 92 1.40 -7.73 1.39
C ILE A 92 1.83 -8.96 2.16
N HIS A 93 2.52 -8.75 3.27
CA HIS A 93 3.02 -9.77 4.17
C HIS A 93 2.31 -9.67 5.52
N TYR A 94 2.20 -10.79 6.24
CA TYR A 94 1.80 -10.76 7.64
C TYR A 94 2.49 -11.84 8.48
N ILE A 95 2.47 -11.61 9.78
CA ILE A 95 2.84 -12.55 10.84
C ILE A 95 1.86 -12.39 12.01
N ARG A 96 1.53 -13.47 12.71
CA ARG A 96 0.82 -13.41 13.98
C ARG A 96 1.80 -12.94 15.05
N VAL A 97 1.34 -12.05 15.92
CA VAL A 97 2.20 -11.42 16.95
C VAL A 97 1.83 -11.83 18.38
N GLY A 98 0.73 -12.57 18.55
CA GLY A 98 0.24 -12.99 19.87
C GLY A 98 0.15 -11.81 20.84
N ASP A 99 0.52 -12.04 22.10
CA ASP A 99 0.45 -11.05 23.19
C ASP A 99 1.62 -10.06 23.25
N VAL A 100 2.52 -10.07 22.26
CA VAL A 100 3.69 -9.17 22.24
C VAL A 100 3.23 -7.71 22.21
N LYS A 101 3.56 -6.94 23.25
CA LYS A 101 3.24 -5.51 23.30
C LYS A 101 4.11 -4.74 22.32
N LEU A 102 3.53 -4.31 21.21
CA LEU A 102 4.15 -3.50 20.18
C LEU A 102 3.63 -2.06 20.33
N ASN A 103 4.30 -1.31 21.21
CA ASN A 103 3.80 -0.01 21.69
C ASN A 103 4.05 1.15 20.72
N ASP A 104 4.92 0.96 19.71
CA ASP A 104 5.32 2.01 18.78
C ASP A 104 5.83 1.42 17.44
N GLU A 105 6.08 2.32 16.47
CA GLU A 105 6.55 1.94 15.14
C GLU A 105 7.97 1.35 15.12
N HIS A 106 8.84 1.69 16.08
CA HIS A 106 10.18 1.11 16.17
C HIS A 106 10.10 -0.36 16.58
N ALA A 107 9.26 -0.69 17.56
CA ALA A 107 9.00 -2.07 17.97
C ALA A 107 8.48 -2.92 16.81
N ILE A 108 7.52 -2.40 16.04
CA ILE A 108 6.98 -3.10 14.86
C ILE A 108 8.08 -3.24 13.79
N ARG A 109 8.90 -2.20 13.56
CA ARG A 109 10.01 -2.25 12.61
C ARG A 109 11.03 -3.33 12.99
N ASP A 110 11.39 -3.41 14.27
CA ASP A 110 12.37 -4.37 14.78
C ASP A 110 11.87 -5.81 14.72
N LEU A 111 10.59 -6.04 15.02
CA LEU A 111 9.92 -7.32 14.76
C LEU A 111 10.16 -7.77 13.31
N TRP A 112 9.93 -6.89 12.35
CA TRP A 112 10.13 -7.20 10.93
C TRP A 112 11.59 -7.34 10.48
N LYS A 113 12.59 -6.95 11.29
CA LYS A 113 14.02 -7.22 11.00
C LYS A 113 14.36 -8.70 11.25
N GLY A 114 13.72 -9.32 12.24
CA GLY A 114 13.92 -10.74 12.57
C GLY A 114 13.19 -11.71 11.63
N VAL A 115 12.13 -11.25 10.95
CA VAL A 115 11.33 -12.09 10.04
C VAL A 115 12.07 -12.38 8.75
N LYS A 116 12.36 -13.67 8.51
CA LYS A 116 12.91 -14.14 7.23
C LYS A 116 11.79 -14.41 6.22
N GLY A 117 12.02 -14.01 4.96
CA GLY A 117 11.12 -14.34 3.86
C GLY A 117 9.74 -13.66 3.98
N PRO A 118 8.64 -14.35 3.61
CA PRO A 118 7.32 -13.73 3.58
C PRO A 118 6.63 -13.59 4.94
N GLY A 119 7.24 -14.04 6.04
CA GLY A 119 6.54 -14.23 7.30
C GLY A 119 5.70 -15.51 7.26
N GLU A 120 4.47 -15.44 7.77
CA GLU A 120 3.51 -16.55 7.74
C GLU A 120 2.78 -16.65 6.40
N GLY A 121 2.51 -15.50 5.77
CA GLY A 121 1.87 -15.46 4.47
C GLY A 121 2.19 -14.20 3.70
N ALA A 122 2.15 -14.31 2.37
CA ALA A 122 2.27 -13.16 1.49
C ALA A 122 1.36 -13.27 0.28
N LYS A 123 0.76 -12.15 -0.13
CA LYS A 123 -0.03 -12.02 -1.36
C LYS A 123 0.53 -10.89 -2.21
N ARG A 124 0.75 -11.20 -3.49
CA ARG A 124 1.14 -10.20 -4.49
C ARG A 124 -0.10 -9.66 -5.19
N ILE A 125 -0.19 -8.36 -5.30
CA ILE A 125 -1.20 -7.65 -6.07
C ILE A 125 -0.47 -6.93 -7.20
N TYR A 126 -0.77 -7.31 -8.44
CA TYR A 126 -0.15 -6.69 -9.61
C TYR A 126 -0.78 -5.33 -9.90
N VAL A 127 0.03 -4.46 -10.50
CA VAL A 127 -0.34 -3.09 -10.85
C VAL A 127 -0.53 -2.97 -12.35
N ASP A 128 -1.63 -2.35 -12.72
CA ASP A 128 -1.93 -1.88 -14.07
C ASP A 128 -2.20 -0.39 -14.10
N PHE A 129 -1.98 0.17 -15.28
CA PHE A 129 -2.26 1.54 -15.62
C PHE A 129 -3.36 1.53 -16.68
N ASP A 130 -4.44 2.28 -16.45
CA ASP A 130 -5.46 2.51 -17.46
C ASP A 130 -4.88 3.45 -18.52
N ARG A 131 -4.66 2.92 -19.72
CA ARG A 131 -4.01 3.64 -20.83
C ARG A 131 -4.98 4.44 -21.69
N LYS A 132 -6.26 4.50 -21.33
CA LYS A 132 -7.24 5.30 -22.05
C LYS A 132 -6.83 6.77 -21.96
N ARG A 133 -6.72 7.46 -23.10
CA ARG A 133 -6.62 8.92 -23.13
C ARG A 133 -7.89 9.49 -22.52
N ILE A 134 -7.76 10.19 -21.42
CA ILE A 134 -8.86 10.88 -20.74
C ILE A 134 -8.85 12.35 -21.22
N PRO A 135 -10.01 13.02 -21.41
CA PRO A 135 -10.06 14.40 -21.88
C PRO A 135 -9.23 15.36 -21.02
N LYS A 136 -8.61 16.37 -21.67
CA LYS A 136 -7.76 17.39 -21.03
C LYS A 136 -8.43 18.06 -19.81
N GLU A 137 -9.73 18.31 -19.87
CA GLU A 137 -10.50 18.90 -18.77
C GLU A 137 -10.46 18.07 -17.48
N MET A 138 -10.51 16.74 -17.57
CA MET A 138 -10.39 15.89 -16.38
C MET A 138 -8.98 15.95 -15.78
N LYS A 139 -7.94 16.04 -16.63
CA LYS A 139 -6.54 16.20 -16.20
C LYS A 139 -6.37 17.51 -15.43
N ASP A 140 -6.85 18.62 -15.98
CA ASP A 140 -6.76 19.96 -15.37
C ASP A 140 -7.52 20.03 -14.03
N ALA A 141 -8.71 19.45 -13.96
CA ALA A 141 -9.50 19.39 -12.73
C ALA A 141 -8.81 18.59 -11.60
N GLN A 142 -8.12 17.49 -11.95
CA GLN A 142 -7.38 16.69 -10.97
C GLN A 142 -6.14 17.43 -10.46
N LEU A 143 -5.40 18.09 -11.36
CA LEU A 143 -4.24 18.91 -10.99
C LEU A 143 -4.64 20.07 -10.07
N ALA A 144 -5.78 20.71 -10.33
CA ALA A 144 -6.33 21.77 -9.48
C ALA A 144 -6.67 21.27 -8.06
N LYS A 145 -7.29 20.08 -7.94
CA LYS A 145 -7.58 19.47 -6.62
C LYS A 145 -6.31 19.18 -5.83
N ILE A 146 -5.27 18.67 -6.48
CA ILE A 146 -3.98 18.40 -5.83
C ILE A 146 -3.38 19.70 -5.31
N LYS A 147 -3.36 20.77 -6.12
CA LYS A 147 -2.86 22.09 -5.71
C LYS A 147 -3.65 22.67 -4.53
N LEU A 148 -4.98 22.60 -4.57
CA LEU A 148 -5.84 23.07 -3.48
C LEU A 148 -5.59 22.31 -2.19
N ASN A 149 -5.46 20.98 -2.25
CA ASN A 149 -5.17 20.17 -1.08
C ASN A 149 -3.77 20.47 -0.50
N ALA A 150 -2.78 20.71 -1.35
CA ALA A 150 -1.43 21.11 -0.91
C ALA A 150 -1.45 22.48 -0.22
N GLN A 151 -2.20 23.46 -0.75
CA GLN A 151 -2.39 24.76 -0.12
C GLN A 151 -3.08 24.65 1.24
N ARG A 152 -4.17 23.86 1.33
CA ARG A 152 -4.88 23.61 2.60
C ARG A 152 -3.99 22.94 3.64
N ALA A 153 -3.22 21.93 3.23
CA ALA A 153 -2.31 21.23 4.14
C ALA A 153 -1.18 22.14 4.65
N LYS A 154 -0.69 23.07 3.82
CA LYS A 154 0.28 24.07 4.24
C LYS A 154 -0.33 25.04 5.25
N PHE A 155 -1.50 25.59 4.94
CA PHE A 155 -2.22 26.51 5.83
C PHE A 155 -2.53 25.90 7.21
N LEU A 156 -2.94 24.63 7.26
CA LEU A 156 -3.18 23.94 8.53
C LEU A 156 -1.91 23.78 9.36
N LYS A 157 -0.77 23.47 8.72
CA LYS A 157 0.51 23.39 9.44
C LYS A 157 0.95 24.74 9.99
N ASP A 158 0.77 25.80 9.20
CA ASP A 158 1.10 27.16 9.63
C ASP A 158 0.24 27.60 10.85
N LEU A 159 -0.94 27.01 11.07
CA LEU A 159 -1.82 27.27 12.23
C LEU A 159 -1.47 26.45 13.49
N ASP A 160 -0.77 25.33 13.35
CA ASP A 160 -0.35 24.48 14.49
C ASP A 160 1.02 24.94 15.06
N GLU A 161 1.72 25.88 14.40
CA GLU A 161 3.03 26.41 14.80
C GLU A 161 2.98 27.78 15.52
N ASP A 162 1.79 28.35 15.76
CA ASP A 162 1.51 29.56 16.57
C ASP A 162 0.79 29.22 17.89
#